data_AF-U6E459-F1
#
_entry.id   AF-U6E459-F1
#
_cell.length_a   1.000
_cell.length_b   1.000
_cell.length_c   1.000
_cell.angle_alpha   90.00
_cell.angle_beta   90.00
_cell.angle_gamma   90.00
#
_symmetry.space_group_name_H-M   'P 1'
#
loop_
_entity.id
_entity.type
_entity.pdbx_description
1 polymer ?
#
loop_
_entity_poly.entity_id
_entity_poly.type
_entity_poly.pdbx_seq_one_letter_code
_entity_poly.pdbx_strand_id
1 'polypeptide(L)'
;IRGHQKDISSNVRFILLLFFLQQMKDKLGSILLTGSLLEDFKGYLGCQALSEMIQFYLEEVMPQAENHDPEVKELVNSLGEKLKTLRLRLRRCHRFLPCENKSKAVEQVKSTFSKLQERGVYKAMSEFDIFINYIETYMTLRMKI
;
A
#
# COMPACT_ATOMS: atom_id res chain seq x y z
N ILE A 1 -1.30 -2.94 -18.10
CA ILE A 1 -0.74 -2.79 -16.73
C ILE A 1 -0.34 -1.35 -16.47
N ARG A 2 0.48 -0.71 -17.32
CA ARG A 2 0.76 0.75 -17.27
C ARG A 2 -0.49 1.65 -17.21
N GLY A 3 -1.58 1.28 -17.89
CA GLY A 3 -2.86 2.00 -17.82
C GLY A 3 -3.51 1.96 -16.43
N HIS A 4 -3.56 0.79 -15.78
CA HIS A 4 -4.10 0.65 -14.41
C HIS A 4 -3.25 1.39 -13.37
N GLN A 5 -1.93 1.46 -13.56
CA GLN A 5 -1.01 2.19 -12.68
C GLN A 5 -1.18 3.71 -12.77
N LYS A 6 -1.35 4.26 -13.98
CA LYS A 6 -1.64 5.70 -14.15
C LYS A 6 -2.97 6.12 -13.53
N ASP A 7 -3.96 5.23 -13.58
CA ASP A 7 -5.29 5.41 -12.99
C ASP A 7 -5.29 5.30 -11.46
N ILE A 8 -4.41 4.46 -10.90
CA ILE A 8 -4.18 4.39 -9.44
C ILE A 8 -3.41 5.64 -8.99
N SER A 9 -2.35 6.03 -9.69
CA SER A 9 -1.53 7.21 -9.35
C SER A 9 -2.31 8.53 -9.42
N SER A 10 -3.26 8.68 -10.36
CA SER A 10 -4.13 9.86 -10.44
C SER A 10 -5.15 9.93 -9.30
N ASN A 11 -5.77 8.80 -8.93
CA ASN A 11 -6.67 8.74 -7.76
C ASN A 11 -5.94 8.98 -6.44
N VAL A 12 -4.71 8.45 -6.30
CA VAL A 12 -3.86 8.65 -5.13
C VAL A 12 -3.48 10.12 -4.99
N ARG A 13 -3.17 10.84 -6.08
CA ARG A 13 -2.92 12.28 -6.04
C ARG A 13 -4.14 13.09 -5.58
N PHE A 14 -5.35 12.70 -5.97
CA PHE A 14 -6.59 13.38 -5.55
C PHE A 14 -6.92 13.11 -4.08
N ILE A 15 -6.73 11.87 -3.62
CA ILE A 15 -6.86 11.49 -2.19
C ILE A 15 -5.79 12.19 -1.36
N LEU A 16 -4.54 12.23 -1.84
CA LEU A 16 -3.47 13.00 -1.20
C LEU A 16 -3.83 14.48 -1.14
N LEU A 17 -4.40 15.07 -2.18
CA LEU A 17 -4.82 16.49 -2.19
C LEU A 17 -5.90 16.78 -1.15
N LEU A 18 -6.88 15.89 -0.99
CA LEU A 18 -7.91 15.99 0.05
C LEU A 18 -7.33 15.79 1.46
N PHE A 19 -6.43 14.84 1.64
CA PHE A 19 -5.68 14.64 2.90
C PHE A 19 -4.70 15.79 3.20
N PHE A 20 -4.06 16.38 2.18
CA PHE A 20 -3.18 17.55 2.27
C PHE A 20 -3.95 18.80 2.67
N LEU A 21 -5.19 18.96 2.19
CA LEU A 21 -6.08 20.04 2.61
C LEU A 21 -6.50 19.92 4.08
N GLN A 22 -6.47 18.70 4.66
CA GLN A 22 -6.73 18.49 6.09
C GLN A 22 -5.53 18.78 7.01
N GLN A 23 -4.27 18.79 6.55
CA GLN A 23 -3.13 19.06 7.43
C GLN A 23 -1.97 19.84 6.80
N MET A 24 -1.97 21.16 7.00
CA MET A 24 -0.74 21.86 7.39
C MET A 24 -0.60 21.78 8.92
N LYS A 25 -0.14 20.64 9.45
CA LYS A 25 0.53 20.52 10.77
C LYS A 25 0.80 19.05 11.13
N ASP A 26 1.93 18.51 10.68
CA ASP A 26 2.98 18.07 11.60
C ASP A 26 4.20 17.55 10.85
N LYS A 27 5.37 17.97 11.32
CA LYS A 27 6.69 17.46 10.92
C LYS A 27 6.83 15.99 11.34
N LEU A 28 6.21 15.06 10.61
CA LEU A 28 6.30 13.63 10.93
C LEU A 28 7.52 12.99 10.25
N GLY A 29 8.73 13.32 10.74
CA GLY A 29 10.03 12.90 10.19
C GLY A 29 10.37 11.41 10.30
N SER A 30 9.47 10.53 10.75
CA SER A 30 9.63 9.08 10.65
C SER A 30 9.28 8.59 9.23
N ILE A 31 9.79 7.46 8.76
CA ILE A 31 9.40 6.85 7.47
C ILE A 31 8.59 5.59 7.82
N LEU A 32 7.41 5.38 7.23
CA LEU A 32 6.60 4.17 7.49
C LEU A 32 7.04 3.02 6.60
N LEU A 33 7.22 3.28 5.30
CA LEU A 33 7.66 2.32 4.30
C LEU A 33 9.18 2.42 4.12
N THR A 34 9.90 1.65 4.91
CA THR A 34 11.37 1.64 4.91
C THR A 34 11.95 0.91 3.70
N GLY A 35 13.24 1.17 3.39
CA GLY A 35 13.96 0.44 2.34
C GLY A 35 14.09 -1.06 2.60
N SER A 36 14.01 -1.51 3.87
CA SER A 36 13.98 -2.94 4.22
C SER A 36 12.75 -3.66 3.65
N LEU A 37 11.60 -2.97 3.53
CA LEU A 37 10.41 -3.54 2.90
C LEU A 37 10.64 -3.80 1.41
N LEU A 38 11.33 -2.89 0.72
CA LEU A 38 11.69 -3.05 -0.68
C LEU A 38 12.66 -4.22 -0.88
N GLU A 39 13.62 -4.39 0.01
CA GLU A 39 14.53 -5.54 -0.04
C GLU A 39 13.81 -6.86 0.22
N ASP A 40 12.85 -6.90 1.15
CA ASP A 40 11.97 -8.06 1.36
C ASP A 40 11.16 -8.38 0.09
N PHE A 41 10.68 -7.36 -0.63
CA PHE A 41 9.97 -7.51 -1.90
C PHE A 41 10.86 -8.10 -2.99
N LYS A 42 12.15 -7.76 -3.02
CA LYS A 42 13.11 -8.34 -3.97
C LYS A 42 13.52 -9.77 -3.56
N GLY A 43 13.50 -10.06 -2.27
CA GLY A 43 13.91 -11.32 -1.67
C GLY A 43 13.02 -12.52 -2.01
N TYR A 44 13.35 -13.66 -1.40
CA TYR A 44 12.62 -14.91 -1.60
C TYR A 44 11.19 -14.87 -1.02
N LEU A 45 10.93 -14.00 -0.04
CA LEU A 45 9.61 -13.76 0.56
C LEU A 45 8.82 -12.64 -0.12
N GLY A 46 9.32 -12.06 -1.21
CA GLY A 46 8.73 -10.83 -1.76
C GLY A 46 7.28 -10.94 -2.17
N CYS A 47 6.89 -12.12 -2.66
CA CYS A 47 5.51 -12.48 -2.93
C CYS A 47 4.60 -12.35 -1.70
N GLN A 48 5.05 -12.88 -0.58
CA GLN A 48 4.32 -12.94 0.67
C GLN A 48 4.27 -11.56 1.33
N ALA A 49 5.41 -10.86 1.39
CA ALA A 49 5.49 -9.49 1.87
C ALA A 49 4.54 -8.57 1.09
N LEU A 50 4.49 -8.72 -0.25
CA LEU A 50 3.55 -7.98 -1.08
C LEU A 50 2.08 -8.32 -0.78
N SER A 51 1.74 -9.60 -0.67
CA SER A 51 0.37 -10.03 -0.36
C SER A 51 -0.09 -9.54 1.01
N GLU A 52 0.77 -9.62 2.03
CA GLU A 52 0.49 -9.14 3.38
C GLU A 52 0.33 -7.62 3.41
N MET A 53 1.17 -6.87 2.68
CA MET A 53 1.04 -5.41 2.58
C MET A 53 -0.24 -4.98 1.87
N ILE A 54 -0.62 -5.64 0.77
CA ILE A 54 -1.88 -5.36 0.10
C ILE A 54 -3.06 -5.61 1.07
N GLN A 55 -3.02 -6.71 1.81
CA GLN A 55 -4.08 -7.02 2.78
C GLN A 55 -4.13 -6.01 3.92
N PHE A 56 -2.98 -5.60 4.45
CA PHE A 56 -2.86 -4.56 5.46
C PHE A 56 -3.51 -3.24 5.01
N TYR A 57 -3.25 -2.78 3.78
CA TYR A 57 -3.89 -1.58 3.26
C TYR A 57 -5.41 -1.72 3.14
N LEU A 58 -5.90 -2.88 2.67
CA LEU A 58 -7.33 -3.12 2.47
C LEU A 58 -8.12 -3.29 3.76
N GLU A 59 -7.54 -3.92 4.79
CA GLU A 59 -8.26 -4.31 6.01
C GLU A 59 -7.98 -3.36 7.18
N GLU A 60 -6.80 -2.74 7.23
CA GLU A 60 -6.39 -1.93 8.38
C GLU A 60 -6.30 -0.43 8.04
N VAL A 61 -5.83 -0.04 6.85
CA VAL A 61 -5.62 1.39 6.51
C VAL A 61 -6.85 2.03 5.88
N MET A 62 -7.37 1.45 4.78
CA MET A 62 -8.44 2.04 3.99
C MET A 62 -9.77 2.21 4.76
N PRO A 63 -10.23 1.23 5.56
CA PRO A 63 -11.47 1.40 6.33
C PRO A 63 -11.40 2.56 7.33
N GLN A 64 -10.22 2.83 7.90
CA GLN A 64 -10.01 3.97 8.79
C GLN A 64 -9.97 5.28 8.01
N ALA A 65 -9.39 5.29 6.81
CA ALA A 65 -9.35 6.47 5.93
C ALA A 65 -10.75 6.85 5.42
N GLU A 66 -11.62 5.89 5.13
CA GLU A 66 -13.02 6.13 4.70
C GLU A 66 -13.86 6.85 5.76
N ASN A 67 -13.57 6.64 7.05
CA ASN A 67 -14.30 7.25 8.15
C ASN A 67 -13.95 8.72 8.39
N HIS A 68 -12.92 9.25 7.71
CA HIS A 68 -12.45 10.62 7.93
C HIS A 68 -13.26 11.67 7.17
N ASP A 69 -13.75 11.36 5.96
CA ASP A 69 -14.52 12.32 5.15
C ASP A 69 -15.44 11.59 4.13
N PRO A 70 -16.73 11.96 4.04
CA PRO A 70 -17.68 11.38 3.09
C PRO A 70 -17.26 11.52 1.61
N GLU A 71 -16.59 12.60 1.22
CA GLU A 71 -16.10 12.84 -0.15
C GLU A 71 -14.86 11.97 -0.45
N VAL A 72 -14.07 11.65 0.58
CA VAL A 72 -12.89 10.78 0.46
C VAL A 72 -13.29 9.30 0.38
N LYS A 73 -14.45 8.94 0.96
CA LYS A 73 -14.94 7.56 1.01
C LYS A 73 -15.05 6.89 -0.36
N GLU A 74 -15.63 7.55 -1.35
CA GLU A 74 -15.76 6.97 -2.71
C GLU A 74 -14.41 6.77 -3.39
N LEU A 75 -13.47 7.70 -3.18
CA LEU A 75 -12.12 7.61 -3.73
C LEU A 75 -11.32 6.47 -3.10
N VAL A 76 -11.39 6.33 -1.77
CA VAL A 76 -10.72 5.24 -1.05
C VAL A 76 -11.33 3.88 -1.42
N ASN A 77 -12.66 3.79 -1.55
CA ASN A 77 -13.32 2.57 -2.02
C ASN A 77 -12.88 2.19 -3.45
N SER A 78 -12.84 3.16 -4.38
CA SER A 78 -12.36 2.95 -5.74
C SER A 78 -10.91 2.45 -5.77
N LEU A 79 -10.05 3.02 -4.91
CA LEU A 79 -8.66 2.59 -4.75
C LEU A 79 -8.57 1.16 -4.20
N GLY A 80 -9.38 0.83 -3.19
CA GLY A 80 -9.48 -0.51 -2.63
C GLY A 80 -9.87 -1.56 -3.66
N GLU A 81 -10.87 -1.27 -4.51
CA GLU A 81 -11.28 -2.19 -5.59
C GLU A 81 -10.19 -2.40 -6.66
N LYS A 82 -9.46 -1.33 -7.02
CA LYS A 82 -8.29 -1.43 -7.90
C LYS A 82 -7.20 -2.31 -7.29
N LEU A 83 -6.95 -2.18 -5.99
CA LEU A 83 -5.93 -2.96 -5.28
C LEU A 83 -6.34 -4.43 -5.09
N LYS A 84 -7.62 -4.72 -4.82
CA LYS A 84 -8.19 -6.08 -4.82
C LYS A 84 -8.02 -6.75 -6.19
N THR A 85 -8.32 -6.03 -7.27
CA THR A 85 -8.14 -6.52 -8.64
C THR A 85 -6.68 -6.84 -8.93
N LEU A 86 -5.75 -5.99 -8.49
CA LEU A 86 -4.32 -6.23 -8.62
C LEU A 86 -3.89 -7.49 -7.86
N ARG A 87 -4.34 -7.67 -6.60
CA ARG A 87 -4.08 -8.89 -5.81
C ARG A 87 -4.55 -10.15 -6.52
N LEU A 88 -5.76 -10.12 -7.10
CA LEU A 88 -6.32 -11.24 -7.83
C LEU A 88 -5.51 -11.57 -9.09
N ARG A 89 -5.05 -10.55 -9.83
CA ARG A 89 -4.17 -10.76 -10.99
C ARG A 89 -2.83 -11.35 -10.60
N LEU A 90 -2.21 -10.86 -9.53
CA LEU A 90 -0.96 -11.42 -9.00
C LEU A 90 -1.11 -12.90 -8.61
N ARG A 91 -2.20 -13.25 -7.90
CA ARG A 91 -2.56 -14.66 -7.56
C ARG A 91 -2.73 -15.56 -8.78
N ARG A 92 -3.36 -15.07 -9.85
CA ARG A 92 -3.58 -15.87 -11.06
C ARG A 92 -2.31 -16.05 -11.89
N CYS A 93 -1.43 -15.05 -11.92
CA CYS A 93 -0.22 -15.06 -12.75
C CYS A 93 0.93 -15.90 -12.17
N HIS A 94 0.88 -16.28 -10.90
CA HIS A 94 1.88 -17.15 -10.27
C HIS A 94 1.20 -18.27 -9.48
N ARG A 95 1.28 -19.51 -9.99
CA ARG A 95 1.09 -20.75 -9.18
C ARG A 95 2.09 -20.83 -8.01
N PHE A 96 3.10 -19.96 -8.01
CA PHE A 96 4.13 -19.79 -6.98
C PHE A 96 3.77 -18.71 -5.93
N LEU A 97 2.50 -18.62 -5.53
CA LEU A 97 2.10 -17.89 -4.33
C LEU A 97 1.92 -18.81 -3.09
N PRO A 98 2.84 -19.74 -2.74
CA PRO A 98 2.79 -20.39 -1.44
C PRO A 98 3.17 -19.34 -0.39
N CYS A 99 2.16 -18.73 0.22
CA CYS A 99 2.30 -17.75 1.28
C CYS A 99 2.07 -18.47 2.61
N GLU A 100 3.08 -19.19 3.10
CA GLU A 100 2.96 -19.97 4.34
C GLU A 100 3.68 -19.34 5.53
N ASN A 101 4.63 -18.42 5.30
CA ASN A 101 5.38 -17.75 6.37
C ASN A 101 4.88 -16.31 6.59
N LYS A 102 5.46 -15.56 7.54
CA LYS A 102 5.19 -14.12 7.79
C LYS A 102 6.42 -13.25 7.49
N SER A 103 6.26 -12.07 6.90
CA SER A 103 7.41 -11.20 6.58
C SER A 103 7.74 -10.34 7.79
N LYS A 104 9.00 -10.38 8.22
CA LYS A 104 9.48 -9.55 9.33
C LYS A 104 9.41 -8.06 9.01
N ALA A 105 9.65 -7.66 7.75
CA ALA A 105 9.51 -6.26 7.36
C ALA A 105 8.05 -5.80 7.44
N VAL A 106 7.11 -6.65 7.02
CA VAL A 106 5.68 -6.34 7.15
C VAL A 106 5.24 -6.25 8.61
N GLU A 107 5.72 -7.15 9.47
CA GLU A 107 5.48 -7.07 10.91
C GLU A 107 6.01 -5.76 11.53
N GLN A 108 7.18 -5.28 11.10
CA GLN A 108 7.73 -4.00 11.53
C GLN A 108 6.87 -2.81 11.07
N VAL A 109 6.38 -2.84 9.83
CA VAL A 109 5.47 -1.81 9.32
C VAL A 109 4.18 -1.80 10.13
N LYS A 110 3.57 -2.96 10.36
CA LYS A 110 2.35 -3.08 11.19
C LYS A 110 2.58 -2.57 12.60
N SER A 111 3.69 -2.97 13.24
CA SER A 111 4.04 -2.50 14.59
C SER A 111 4.21 -0.98 14.64
N THR A 112 4.85 -0.40 13.62
CA THR A 112 5.07 1.06 13.52
C THR A 112 3.74 1.79 13.28
N PHE A 113 2.88 1.26 12.41
CA PHE A 113 1.55 1.79 12.17
C PHE A 113 0.70 1.78 13.45
N SER A 114 0.64 0.66 14.18
CA SER A 114 -0.12 0.58 15.44
C SER A 114 0.38 1.58 16.48
N LYS A 115 1.70 1.85 16.54
CA LYS A 115 2.28 2.86 17.44
C LYS A 115 1.89 4.29 17.05
N LEU A 116 1.58 4.55 15.78
CA LEU A 116 1.20 5.87 15.27
C LEU A 116 -0.30 6.16 15.44
N GLN A 117 -1.12 5.17 15.83
CA GLN A 117 -2.56 5.33 16.05
C GLN A 117 -3.25 6.00 14.85
N GLU A 118 -4.13 6.99 15.06
CA GLU A 118 -4.82 7.71 13.96
C GLU A 118 -3.84 8.32 12.96
N ARG A 119 -2.69 8.82 13.42
CA ARG A 119 -1.63 9.39 12.56
C ARG A 119 -1.02 8.35 11.60
N GLY A 120 -1.11 7.08 11.96
CA GLY A 120 -0.66 5.97 11.12
C GLY A 120 -1.41 5.93 9.78
N VAL A 121 -2.71 6.22 9.80
CA VAL A 121 -3.57 6.23 8.61
C VAL A 121 -3.10 7.30 7.62
N TYR A 122 -2.93 8.55 8.10
CA TYR A 122 -2.42 9.65 7.30
C TYR A 122 -1.07 9.33 6.66
N LYS A 123 -0.16 8.75 7.45
CA LYS A 123 1.19 8.40 6.99
C LYS A 123 1.18 7.29 5.95
N ALA A 124 0.38 6.24 6.17
CA ALA A 124 0.26 5.13 5.25
C ALA A 124 -0.35 5.55 3.91
N MET A 125 -1.32 6.47 3.94
CA MET A 125 -1.94 7.05 2.75
C MET A 125 -1.00 8.01 2.02
N SER A 126 -0.24 8.83 2.76
CA SER A 126 0.73 9.76 2.18
C SER A 126 1.88 9.06 1.46
N GLU A 127 2.27 7.87 1.95
CA GLU A 127 3.36 7.05 1.38
C GLU A 127 2.83 5.98 0.39
N PHE A 128 1.56 6.07 -0.02
CA PHE A 128 0.96 5.07 -0.91
C PHE A 128 1.58 5.06 -2.32
N ASP A 129 2.09 6.19 -2.79
CA ASP A 129 2.85 6.28 -4.04
C ASP A 129 4.16 5.48 -3.99
N ILE A 130 4.87 5.51 -2.86
CA ILE A 130 6.05 4.68 -2.57
C ILE A 130 5.66 3.20 -2.62
N PHE A 131 4.52 2.84 -2.00
CA PHE A 131 4.02 1.47 -2.06
C PHE A 131 3.79 1.01 -3.51
N ILE A 132 3.14 1.83 -4.35
CA ILE A 132 2.94 1.51 -5.77
C ILE A 132 4.27 1.30 -6.51
N ASN A 133 5.29 2.12 -6.24
CA ASN A 133 6.62 1.95 -6.81
C ASN A 133 7.27 0.61 -6.39
N TYR A 134 7.06 0.17 -5.15
CA TYR A 134 7.53 -1.13 -4.69
C TYR A 134 6.84 -2.29 -5.42
N ILE A 135 5.53 -2.17 -5.67
CA ILE A 135 4.80 -3.15 -6.50
C ILE A 135 5.37 -3.18 -7.92
N GLU A 136 5.61 -2.01 -8.52
CA GLU A 136 6.18 -1.91 -9.87
C GLU A 136 7.54 -2.59 -9.97
N THR A 137 8.40 -2.35 -8.98
CA THR A 137 9.72 -2.98 -8.89
C THR A 137 9.59 -4.50 -8.80
N TYR A 138 8.71 -5.01 -7.94
CA TYR A 138 8.44 -6.43 -7.82
C TYR A 138 7.95 -7.05 -9.14
N MET A 139 6.99 -6.40 -9.79
CA MET A 139 6.42 -6.86 -11.07
C MET A 139 7.47 -6.87 -12.17
N THR A 140 8.33 -5.87 -12.25
CA THR A 140 9.43 -5.82 -13.22
C THR A 140 10.40 -6.98 -13.03
N LEU A 141 10.79 -7.24 -11.78
CA LEU A 141 11.76 -8.29 -11.44
C LEU A 141 11.21 -9.72 -11.64
N ARG A 142 9.95 -9.95 -11.28
CA ARG A 142 9.37 -11.31 -11.24
C ARG A 142 8.48 -11.65 -12.44
N MET A 143 7.89 -10.66 -13.09
CA MET A 143 6.96 -10.86 -14.20
C MET A 143 7.51 -10.44 -15.58
N LYS A 144 8.69 -9.80 -15.65
CA LYS A 144 9.31 -9.29 -16.90
C LYS A 144 8.32 -8.51 -17.78
N ILE A 145 7.61 -7.55 -17.19
CA ILE A 145 6.65 -6.66 -17.89
C ILE A 145 7.37 -5.40 -18.37
#